data_AF-A0A1G4VEJ1-F1
#
_entry.id   AF-A0A1G4VEJ1-F1
#
_cell.length_a   1.000
_cell.length_b   1.000
_cell.length_c   1.000
_cell.angle_alpha   90.00
_cell.angle_beta   90.00
_cell.angle_gamma   90.00
#
_symmetry.space_group_name_H-M   'P 1'
#
loop_
_entity.id
_entity.type
_entity.pdbx_description
1 polymer ?
#
loop_
_entity_poly.entity_id
_entity_poly.type
_entity_poly.pdbx_seq_one_letter_code
_entity_poly.pdbx_strand_id
1 'polypeptide(L)'
;MKTLLKNAREQKGFKTTEVARLLSIDKALISKFESGQRIPTEIQIQNLSKLLEIDLAVLMVAWYKEKLLHNLDFNTYSVQAVTEILAEKGIKIAQEEKKEIQLADILSEIDNLKNKLSNL
;
A
#
# COMPACT_ATOMS: atom_id res chain seq x y z
N MET A 1 3.81 -3.57 5.63
CA MET A 1 4.47 -3.15 6.89
C MET A 1 5.49 -4.17 7.38
N LYS A 2 5.19 -5.48 7.35
CA LYS A 2 6.05 -6.56 7.87
C LYS A 2 7.56 -6.45 7.56
N THR A 3 7.92 -6.30 6.28
CA THR A 3 9.33 -6.19 5.83
C THR A 3 9.99 -4.91 6.31
N LEU A 4 9.22 -3.83 6.41
CA LEU A 4 9.71 -2.53 6.83
C LEU A 4 10.12 -2.54 8.31
N LEU A 5 9.30 -3.17 9.17
CA LEU A 5 9.65 -3.37 10.58
C LEU A 5 10.89 -4.24 10.76
N LYS A 6 10.93 -5.39 10.07
CA LYS A 6 12.05 -6.33 10.18
C LYS A 6 13.38 -5.69 9.72
N ASN A 7 13.36 -5.02 8.57
CA ASN A 7 14.54 -4.37 8.02
C ASN A 7 15.04 -3.24 8.91
N ALA A 8 14.15 -2.38 9.41
CA ALA A 8 14.55 -1.29 10.30
C ALA A 8 15.13 -1.81 11.62
N ARG A 9 14.55 -2.88 12.19
CA ARG A 9 15.09 -3.57 13.38
C ARG A 9 16.50 -4.08 13.12
N GLU A 10 16.72 -4.77 12.01
CA GLU A 10 18.02 -5.35 11.66
C GLU A 10 19.08 -4.27 11.36
N GLN A 11 18.70 -3.17 10.71
CA GLN A 11 19.56 -2.02 10.48
C GLN A 11 20.00 -1.34 11.79
N LYS A 12 19.12 -1.31 12.80
CA LYS A 12 19.45 -0.83 14.16
C LYS A 12 20.26 -1.84 14.98
N GLY A 13 20.49 -3.05 14.47
CA GLY A 13 21.19 -4.11 15.19
C GLY A 13 20.39 -4.74 16.34
N PHE A 14 19.09 -4.43 16.45
CA PHE A 14 18.26 -4.94 17.53
C PHE A 14 17.86 -6.39 17.32
N LYS A 15 17.91 -7.17 18.41
CA LYS A 15 17.29 -8.50 18.44
C LYS A 15 15.78 -8.34 18.66
N THR A 16 14.97 -9.28 18.15
CA THR A 16 13.52 -9.30 18.40
C THR A 16 13.17 -9.25 19.89
N THR A 17 13.95 -9.94 20.74
CA THR A 17 13.81 -9.94 22.19
C THR A 17 14.08 -8.56 22.81
N GLU A 18 14.98 -7.79 22.22
CA GLU A 18 15.34 -6.46 22.71
C GLU A 18 14.23 -5.45 22.42
N VAL A 19 13.70 -5.46 21.20
CA VAL A 19 12.51 -4.66 20.83
C VAL A 19 11.32 -5.00 21.72
N ALA A 20 11.07 -6.29 21.93
CA ALA A 20 10.01 -6.78 22.81
C ALA A 20 10.15 -6.20 24.24
N ARG A 21 11.36 -6.27 24.81
CA ARG A 21 11.64 -5.71 26.14
C ARG A 21 11.48 -4.18 26.18
N LEU A 22 12.03 -3.46 25.19
CA LEU A 22 12.00 -2.00 25.15
C LEU A 22 10.58 -1.44 25.01
N LEU A 23 9.71 -2.16 24.30
CA LEU A 23 8.32 -1.76 24.10
C LEU A 23 7.34 -2.41 25.10
N SER A 24 7.84 -3.26 26.01
CA SER A 24 7.01 -4.07 26.91
C SER A 24 5.94 -4.88 26.17
N ILE A 25 6.31 -5.45 25.02
CA ILE A 25 5.46 -6.29 24.17
C ILE A 25 5.98 -7.73 24.20
N ASP A 26 5.10 -8.71 24.17
CA ASP A 26 5.50 -10.11 24.05
C ASP A 26 6.37 -10.35 22.79
N LYS A 27 7.44 -11.13 22.94
CA LYS A 27 8.39 -11.40 21.85
C LYS A 27 7.70 -12.06 20.65
N ALA A 28 6.76 -12.99 20.88
CA ALA A 28 6.05 -13.66 19.80
C ALA A 28 5.11 -12.69 19.06
N LEU A 29 4.58 -11.65 19.71
CA LEU A 29 3.86 -10.60 19.03
C LEU A 29 4.76 -9.82 18.06
N ILE A 30 5.97 -9.42 18.48
CA ILE A 30 6.92 -8.76 17.57
C ILE A 30 7.23 -9.65 16.36
N SER A 31 7.49 -10.94 16.58
CA SER A 31 7.70 -11.90 15.47
C SER A 31 6.49 -12.00 14.54
N LYS A 32 5.26 -11.99 15.08
CA LYS A 32 4.02 -12.03 14.29
C LYS A 32 3.78 -10.74 13.51
N PHE A 33 4.23 -9.60 14.04
CA PHE A 33 4.18 -8.32 13.33
C PHE A 33 5.15 -8.32 12.14
N GLU A 34 6.37 -8.80 12.34
CA GLU A 34 7.41 -8.91 11.30
C GLU A 34 7.12 -9.97 10.23
N SER A 35 6.24 -10.94 10.52
CA SER A 35 5.77 -11.93 9.54
C SER A 35 4.44 -11.55 8.86
N GLY A 36 3.72 -10.56 9.39
CA GLY A 36 2.38 -10.16 8.92
C GLY A 36 1.26 -11.09 9.40
N GLN A 37 1.55 -12.03 10.31
CA GLN A 37 0.54 -12.93 10.90
C GLN A 37 -0.39 -12.21 11.89
N ARG A 38 0.02 -11.04 12.39
CA ARG A 38 -0.79 -10.22 13.25
C ARG A 38 -0.56 -8.75 12.95
N ILE A 39 -1.64 -7.98 13.00
CA ILE A 39 -1.60 -6.54 12.82
C ILE A 39 -1.39 -5.88 14.19
N PRO A 40 -0.36 -5.03 14.37
CA PRO A 40 -0.17 -4.27 15.60
C PRO A 40 -1.32 -3.28 15.84
N THR A 41 -1.50 -2.84 17.08
CA THR A 41 -2.37 -1.69 17.37
C THR A 41 -1.70 -0.40 16.91
N GLU A 42 -2.48 0.67 16.73
CA GLU A 42 -1.95 1.98 16.35
C GLU A 42 -0.91 2.50 17.36
N ILE A 43 -1.16 2.34 18.65
CA ILE A 43 -0.21 2.70 19.71
C ILE A 43 1.11 1.91 19.56
N GLN A 44 1.03 0.62 19.23
CA GLN A 44 2.22 -0.20 18.98
C GLN A 44 2.97 0.28 17.73
N ILE A 45 2.27 0.70 16.67
CA ILE A 45 2.88 1.30 15.48
C ILE A 45 3.63 2.59 15.81
N GLN A 46 3.02 3.49 16.59
CA GLN A 46 3.66 4.73 17.02
C GLN A 46 4.93 4.45 17.85
N ASN A 47 4.87 3.47 18.75
CA ASN A 47 6.02 3.06 19.56
C ASN A 47 7.12 2.41 18.72
N LEU A 48 6.77 1.55 17.77
CA LEU A 48 7.71 0.93 16.84
C LEU A 48 8.37 1.97 15.93
N SER A 49 7.60 2.94 15.41
CA SER A 49 8.12 4.05 14.61
C SER A 49 9.17 4.84 15.39
N LYS A 50 8.90 5.20 16.64
CA LYS A 50 9.84 5.92 17.51
C LYS A 50 11.10 5.10 17.81
N LEU A 51 10.94 3.83 18.19
CA LEU A 51 12.07 2.98 18.57
C LEU A 51 12.98 2.63 17.38
N LEU A 52 12.38 2.33 16.23
CA LEU A 52 13.10 1.92 15.02
C LEU A 52 13.49 3.11 14.13
N GLU A 53 13.12 4.34 14.53
CA GLU A 53 13.32 5.59 13.78
C GLU A 53 12.79 5.52 12.34
N ILE A 54 11.61 4.94 12.19
CA ILE A 54 10.87 4.92 10.93
C ILE A 54 9.95 6.13 10.91
N ASP A 55 9.91 6.86 9.78
CA ASP A 55 8.90 7.90 9.56
C ASP A 55 7.49 7.37 9.82
N LEU A 56 6.76 8.04 10.72
CA LEU A 56 5.46 7.57 11.17
C LEU A 56 4.45 7.54 10.02
N ALA A 57 4.49 8.52 9.11
CA ALA A 57 3.55 8.57 7.99
C ALA A 57 3.76 7.38 7.04
N VAL A 58 5.01 7.07 6.71
CA VAL A 58 5.37 5.88 5.92
C VAL A 58 4.90 4.59 6.58
N LEU A 59 5.12 4.44 7.89
CA LEU A 59 4.72 3.23 8.61
C LEU A 59 3.19 3.12 8.72
N MET A 60 2.48 4.22 8.95
CA MET A 60 1.01 4.26 9.03
C MET A 60 0.37 3.88 7.69
N VAL A 61 0.87 4.39 6.57
CA VAL A 61 0.41 3.97 5.23
C VAL A 61 0.59 2.46 5.05
N ALA A 62 1.76 1.94 5.41
CA ALA A 62 2.05 0.52 5.31
C ALA A 62 1.16 -0.34 6.24
N TRP A 63 0.77 0.19 7.41
CA TRP A 63 -0.12 -0.46 8.37
C TRP A 63 -1.56 -0.50 7.88
N TYR A 64 -2.11 0.63 7.38
CA TYR A 64 -3.45 0.66 6.80
C TYR A 64 -3.57 -0.25 5.59
N LYS A 65 -2.54 -0.32 4.74
CA LYS A 65 -2.50 -1.28 3.62
C LYS A 65 -2.66 -2.71 4.11
N GLU A 66 -1.94 -3.10 5.16
CA GLU A 66 -2.01 -4.46 5.71
C GLU A 66 -3.37 -4.72 6.38
N LYS A 67 -3.95 -3.71 7.03
CA LYS A 67 -5.30 -3.75 7.59
C LYS A 67 -6.39 -3.93 6.54
N LEU A 68 -6.27 -3.29 5.37
CA LEU A 68 -7.21 -3.48 4.27
C LEU A 68 -7.05 -4.88 3.68
N LEU A 69 -5.83 -5.33 3.40
CA LEU A 69 -5.54 -6.66 2.85
C LEU A 69 -6.04 -7.81 3.74
N HIS A 70 -6.13 -7.58 5.05
CA HIS A 70 -6.60 -8.60 6.00
C HIS A 70 -8.13 -8.58 6.19
N ASN A 71 -8.79 -7.46 5.93
CA ASN A 71 -10.23 -7.30 6.22
C ASN A 71 -11.10 -7.26 4.97
N LEU A 72 -10.51 -7.12 3.78
CA LEU A 72 -11.22 -7.07 2.52
C LEU A 72 -10.71 -8.16 1.59
N ASP A 73 -11.64 -8.92 1.03
CA ASP A 73 -11.38 -9.76 -0.12
C ASP A 73 -11.38 -8.85 -1.35
N PHE A 74 -10.20 -8.54 -1.90
CA PHE A 74 -9.98 -7.65 -3.05
C PHE A 74 -10.54 -8.22 -4.38
N ASN A 75 -11.83 -8.48 -4.42
CA ASN A 75 -12.61 -8.84 -5.60
C ASN A 75 -13.24 -7.60 -6.27
N THR A 76 -13.85 -7.78 -7.43
CA THR A 76 -14.47 -6.69 -8.20
C THR A 76 -15.46 -5.86 -7.38
N TYR A 77 -16.30 -6.49 -6.55
CA TYR A 77 -17.28 -5.77 -5.72
C TYR A 77 -16.62 -4.95 -4.61
N SER A 78 -15.58 -5.49 -3.96
CA SER A 78 -14.85 -4.75 -2.92
C SER A 78 -14.13 -3.53 -3.50
N VAL A 79 -13.57 -3.65 -4.71
CA VAL A 79 -12.90 -2.56 -5.42
C VAL A 79 -13.91 -1.50 -5.82
N GLN A 80 -15.08 -1.91 -6.32
CA GLN A 80 -16.18 -1.01 -6.62
C GLN A 80 -16.64 -0.26 -5.37
N ALA A 81 -16.88 -0.96 -4.25
CA ALA A 81 -17.30 -0.34 -3.00
C ALA A 81 -16.29 0.68 -2.48
N VAL A 82 -14.98 0.37 -2.51
CA VAL A 82 -13.93 1.33 -2.13
C VAL A 82 -13.91 2.54 -3.08
N THR A 83 -14.12 2.32 -4.38
CA THR A 83 -14.16 3.39 -5.38
C THR A 83 -15.34 4.34 -5.16
N GLU A 84 -16.53 3.80 -4.87
CA GLU A 84 -17.73 4.58 -4.56
C GLU A 84 -17.54 5.41 -3.28
N ILE A 85 -16.97 4.82 -2.21
CA ILE A 85 -16.63 5.55 -0.98
C ILE A 85 -15.70 6.74 -1.27
N LEU A 86 -14.68 6.53 -2.12
CA LEU A 86 -13.75 7.60 -2.48
C LEU A 86 -14.45 8.73 -3.25
N ALA A 87 -15.35 8.38 -4.18
CA ALA A 87 -16.16 9.34 -4.92
C ALA A 87 -17.09 10.16 -4.00
N GLU A 88 -17.77 9.52 -3.03
CA GLU A 88 -18.59 10.19 -2.02
C GLU A 88 -17.78 11.19 -1.17
N LYS A 89 -16.52 10.87 -0.90
CA LYS A 89 -15.59 11.76 -0.19
C LYS A 89 -14.95 12.84 -1.09
N GLY A 90 -15.35 12.91 -2.36
CA GLY A 90 -14.81 13.86 -3.34
C GLY A 90 -13.37 13.57 -3.77
N ILE A 91 -12.86 12.37 -3.50
CA ILE A 91 -11.50 11.96 -3.85
C ILE A 91 -11.51 11.39 -5.26
N LYS A 92 -10.89 12.11 -6.20
CA LYS A 92 -10.77 11.65 -7.60
C LYS A 92 -9.65 10.64 -7.72
N ILE A 93 -9.98 9.41 -8.10
CA ILE A 93 -9.00 8.41 -8.53
C ILE A 93 -8.63 8.74 -9.98
N ALA A 94 -7.34 8.89 -10.27
CA ALA A 94 -6.88 9.03 -11.66
C ALA A 94 -7.14 7.71 -12.39
N GLN A 95 -8.23 7.64 -13.15
CA GLN A 95 -8.59 6.45 -13.91
C GLN A 95 -7.54 6.14 -14.99
N GLU A 96 -7.00 4.92 -14.97
CA GLU A 96 -6.19 4.37 -16.07
C GLU A 96 -7.03 4.18 -17.35
N GLU A 97 -8.36 4.03 -17.25
CA GLU A 97 -9.29 3.97 -18.40
C GLU A 97 -9.14 5.17 -19.34
N LYS A 98 -8.81 6.35 -18.82
CA LYS A 98 -8.59 7.54 -19.64
C LYS A 98 -7.36 7.41 -20.56
N LYS A 99 -6.37 6.60 -20.17
CA LYS A 99 -5.17 6.32 -20.98
C LYS A 99 -5.45 5.28 -22.07
N GLU A 100 -6.24 4.25 -21.78
CA GLU A 100 -6.62 3.25 -22.81
C GLU A 100 -7.48 3.88 -23.91
N ILE A 101 -8.46 4.71 -23.54
CA ILE A 101 -9.30 5.44 -24.50
C ILE A 101 -8.44 6.39 -25.35
N GLN A 102 -7.55 7.17 -24.72
CA GLN A 102 -6.63 8.06 -25.45
C GLN A 102 -5.70 7.31 -26.41
N LEU A 103 -5.23 6.11 -26.02
CA LEU A 103 -4.36 5.30 -26.88
C LEU A 103 -5.12 4.78 -28.11
N ALA A 104 -6.36 4.31 -27.94
CA ALA A 104 -7.20 3.87 -29.03
C ALA A 104 -7.50 5.01 -30.03
N ASP A 105 -7.79 6.21 -29.52
CA ASP A 105 -8.04 7.39 -30.34
C ASP A 105 -6.80 7.76 -31.18
N ILE A 106 -5.61 7.79 -30.56
CA ILE A 106 -4.33 8.06 -31.25
C ILE A 106 -4.05 7.01 -32.35
N LEU A 107 -4.31 5.72 -32.08
CA LEU A 107 -4.11 4.66 -33.07
C LEU A 107 -5.04 4.83 -34.28
N SER A 108 -6.30 5.19 -34.04
CA SER A 108 -7.26 5.48 -35.12
C SER A 108 -6.81 6.65 -35.99
N GLU A 109 -6.22 7.67 -35.38
CA GLU A 109 -5.72 8.86 -36.08
C GLU A 109 -4.49 8.53 -36.92
N ILE A 110 -3.58 7.68 -36.42
CA ILE A 110 -2.43 7.16 -37.17
C ILE A 110 -2.90 6.38 -38.40
N ASP A 111 -3.90 5.51 -38.27
CA ASP A 111 -4.42 4.71 -39.39
C ASP A 111 -5.07 5.61 -40.46
N ASN A 112 -5.82 6.63 -40.04
CA ASN A 112 -6.38 7.62 -40.96
C ASN A 112 -5.30 8.42 -41.71
N LEU A 113 -4.23 8.83 -41.02
CA LEU A 113 -3.10 9.54 -41.64
C LEU A 113 -2.33 8.65 -42.60
N LYS A 114 -2.10 7.38 -42.25
CA LYS A 114 -1.51 6.39 -43.16
C LYS A 114 -2.35 6.23 -44.43
N ASN A 115 -3.66 6.08 -44.30
CA ASN A 115 -4.54 5.92 -45.45
C ASN A 115 -4.54 7.15 -46.38
N LYS A 116 -4.42 8.36 -45.82
CA LYS A 116 -4.26 9.59 -46.63
C LYS A 116 -2.94 9.63 -47.39
N LEU A 117 -1.85 9.20 -46.76
CA LEU A 117 -0.53 9.08 -47.39
C LEU A 117 -0.48 8.01 -48.49
N SER A 118 -1.19 6.90 -48.31
CA SER A 118 -1.28 5.82 -49.30
C SER A 118 -2.12 6.16 -50.53
N ASN A 119 -3.01 7.15 -50.41
CA ASN A 119 -3.89 7.63 -51.48
C ASN A 119 -3.35 8.90 -52.19
N LEU A 120 -2.12 9.32 -51.88
CA LEU A 120 -1.37 10.37 -52.58
C LEU A 120 -0.38 9.74 -53.57
#